data_AF-A0A848UYF1-F1
#
_entry.id   AF-A0A848UYF1-F1
#
_cell.length_a   1.000
_cell.length_b   1.000
_cell.length_c   1.000
_cell.angle_alpha   90.00
_cell.angle_beta   90.00
_cell.angle_gamma   90.00
#
_symmetry.space_group_name_H-M   'P 1'
#
loop_
_entity.id
_entity.type
_entity.pdbx_description
1 polymer ?
#
loop_
_entity_poly.entity_id
_entity_poly.type
_entity_poly.pdbx_seq_one_letter_code
_entity_poly.pdbx_strand_id
1 'polypeptide(L)'
;MISQIAFAVILLAGIILFTLRIRTIRRNILLGRDTDRSDNKAQRWKTMALVALGQSKMVTRPIAGFLHILVYVGFVIINIEVVEIIIDGAFGTHRVLSFLGGFYDILIGSFEILALLVLVACVIFLIRRNIMRIRRFHLKEMTAWPKTDANLILIWECLLMFAFLSMDYADLQLQQMGADHYHTAGSFPIAQHLDFIWGGITSEAGLIMLERGMWWFHIVGILAFLVYITYSKHLHIVLAFPNTYYSNLQPKGRMTNMEAVTNEVKLMMDPAADPYAAPPAAEEGAAPQRFGAKDVTDLTWKQLLDSYTCTECGRCSSVCPANQTGKLLSPRKIVMDTRDRLQEVGKNIDKGVEDDGKSLLRDYITEEELWACTTCNACTEACPVNIDPLSTILDLRRFLIMEESKSPDSITAMFNNVENNGAPWAFSAMERENWRNEE
;
A
#
# COMPACT_ATOMS: atom_id res chain seq x y z
N MET A 1 33.98 -8.52 -19.89
CA MET A 1 34.22 -7.23 -19.19
C MET A 1 33.18 -6.16 -19.55
N ILE A 2 32.86 -5.95 -20.84
CA ILE A 2 31.85 -4.94 -21.25
C ILE A 2 30.47 -5.23 -20.63
N SER A 3 30.01 -6.48 -20.66
CA SER A 3 28.75 -6.93 -20.07
C SER A 3 28.65 -6.59 -18.58
N GLN A 4 29.70 -6.90 -17.81
CA GLN A 4 29.76 -6.62 -16.37
C GLN A 4 29.74 -5.12 -16.06
N ILE A 5 30.45 -4.32 -16.85
CA ILE A 5 30.43 -2.85 -16.70
C ILE A 5 29.03 -2.30 -16.98
N ALA A 6 28.40 -2.74 -18.07
CA ALA A 6 27.03 -2.34 -18.40
C ALA A 6 26.05 -2.73 -17.29
N PHE A 7 26.17 -3.96 -16.77
CA PHE A 7 25.36 -4.46 -15.66
C PHE A 7 25.54 -3.60 -14.40
N ALA A 8 26.77 -3.32 -14.01
CA ALA A 8 27.08 -2.50 -12.83
C ALA A 8 26.52 -1.08 -12.95
N VAL A 9 26.61 -0.47 -14.13
CA VAL A 9 26.05 0.87 -14.39
C VAL A 9 24.52 0.87 -14.26
N ILE A 10 23.84 -0.12 -14.85
CA ILE A 10 22.37 -0.23 -14.78
C ILE A 10 21.90 -0.52 -13.35
N LEU A 11 22.58 -1.42 -12.64
CA LEU A 11 22.31 -1.75 -11.24
C LEU A 11 22.46 -0.50 -10.35
N LEU A 12 23.56 0.23 -10.49
CA LEU A 12 23.80 1.45 -9.73
C LEU A 12 22.76 2.53 -10.03
N ALA A 13 22.41 2.73 -11.31
CA ALA A 13 21.37 3.67 -11.71
C ALA A 13 20.01 3.32 -11.09
N GLY A 14 19.61 2.03 -11.14
CA GLY A 14 18.38 1.54 -10.52
C GLY A 14 18.33 1.81 -9.01
N ILE A 15 19.42 1.51 -8.28
CA ILE A 15 19.53 1.76 -6.84
C ILE A 15 19.44 3.25 -6.50
N ILE A 16 20.13 4.11 -7.27
CA ILE A 16 20.12 5.56 -7.06
C ILE A 16 18.70 6.11 -7.26
N LEU A 17 18.06 5.80 -8.39
CA LEU A 17 16.71 6.28 -8.71
C LEU A 17 15.68 5.82 -7.67
N PHE A 18 15.73 4.54 -7.29
CA PHE A 18 14.89 3.99 -6.23
C PHE A 18 15.08 4.73 -4.90
N THR A 19 16.34 4.92 -4.49
CA THR A 19 16.68 5.57 -3.21
C THR A 19 16.22 7.03 -3.17
N LEU A 20 16.44 7.78 -4.25
CA LEU A 20 15.97 9.16 -4.36
C LEU A 20 14.45 9.23 -4.20
N ARG A 21 13.72 8.33 -4.86
CA ARG A 21 12.26 8.33 -4.80
C ARG A 21 11.72 7.91 -3.44
N ILE A 22 12.33 6.91 -2.79
CA ILE A 22 11.99 6.53 -1.41
C ILE A 22 12.23 7.68 -0.43
N ARG A 23 13.30 8.47 -0.59
CA ARG A 23 13.54 9.66 0.23
C ARG A 23 12.43 10.70 0.05
N THR A 24 11.96 10.93 -1.17
CA THR A 24 10.80 11.81 -1.45
C THR A 24 9.53 11.30 -0.78
N ILE A 25 9.23 9.99 -0.88
CA ILE A 25 8.04 9.40 -0.25
C ILE A 25 8.13 9.53 1.27
N ARG A 26 9.28 9.22 1.87
CA ARG A 26 9.52 9.39 3.30
C ARG A 26 9.33 10.84 3.74
N ARG A 27 9.91 11.80 3.02
CA ARG A 27 9.71 13.24 3.30
C ARG A 27 8.22 13.58 3.29
N ASN A 28 7.51 13.17 2.24
CA ASN A 28 6.08 13.49 2.10
C ASN A 28 5.25 12.87 3.24
N ILE A 29 5.53 11.62 3.64
CA ILE A 29 4.86 11.00 4.81
C ILE A 29 5.13 11.80 6.09
N LEU A 30 6.35 12.32 6.25
CA LEU A 30 6.76 13.11 7.42
C LEU A 30 6.33 14.59 7.36
N LEU A 31 5.58 15.02 6.34
CA LEU A 31 4.90 16.32 6.36
C LEU A 31 3.70 16.34 7.30
N GLY A 32 3.20 15.16 7.68
CA GLY A 32 2.08 15.05 8.58
C GLY A 32 2.49 15.31 10.04
N ARG A 33 1.52 15.70 10.85
CA ARG A 33 1.67 15.95 12.29
C ARG A 33 2.23 14.73 13.02
N ASP A 34 3.00 15.00 14.05
CA ASP A 34 3.52 13.94 14.92
C ASP A 34 2.40 13.23 15.67
N THR A 35 2.53 11.91 15.76
CA THR A 35 1.67 11.05 16.57
C THR A 35 2.50 9.91 17.13
N ASP A 36 2.38 9.65 18.43
CA ASP A 36 3.10 8.56 19.07
C ASP A 36 2.40 7.21 18.80
N ARG A 37 3.19 6.26 18.29
CA ARG A 37 2.80 4.87 18.03
C ARG A 37 3.90 3.90 18.50
N SER A 38 4.70 4.31 19.47
CA SER A 38 5.83 3.54 20.01
C SER A 38 5.44 2.56 21.13
N ASP A 39 4.19 2.62 21.58
CA ASP A 39 3.59 1.77 22.60
C ASP A 39 3.46 0.29 22.18
N ASN A 40 3.30 -0.61 23.15
CA ASN A 40 2.89 -2.01 22.94
C ASN A 40 3.70 -2.77 21.84
N LYS A 41 5.02 -2.58 21.80
CA LYS A 41 5.92 -3.12 20.76
C LYS A 41 5.70 -4.60 20.45
N ALA A 42 5.52 -5.45 21.46
CA ALA A 42 5.28 -6.90 21.27
C ALA A 42 4.00 -7.17 20.46
N GLN A 43 2.91 -6.46 20.78
CA GLN A 43 1.63 -6.59 20.07
C GLN A 43 1.72 -6.04 18.64
N ARG A 44 2.51 -4.98 18.41
CA ARG A 44 2.76 -4.41 17.08
C ARG A 44 3.53 -5.36 16.18
N TRP A 45 4.61 -5.96 16.68
CA TRP A 45 5.36 -7.00 15.98
C TRP A 45 4.50 -8.20 15.67
N LYS A 46 3.70 -8.68 16.64
CA LYS A 46 2.72 -9.76 16.42
C LYS A 46 1.73 -9.41 15.31
N THR A 47 1.20 -8.18 15.32
CA THR A 47 0.24 -7.71 14.30
C THR A 47 0.88 -7.67 12.92
N MET A 48 2.08 -7.11 12.79
CA MET A 48 2.82 -7.08 11.53
C MET A 48 3.12 -8.49 11.03
N ALA A 49 3.62 -9.39 11.90
CA ALA A 49 3.91 -10.76 11.52
C ALA A 49 2.66 -11.52 11.07
N LEU A 50 1.53 -11.39 11.77
CA LEU A 50 0.29 -12.07 11.38
C LEU A 50 -0.33 -11.52 10.10
N VAL A 51 -0.21 -10.22 9.84
CA VAL A 51 -0.87 -9.56 8.71
C VAL A 51 0.02 -9.50 7.48
N ALA A 52 1.23 -8.94 7.59
CA ALA A 52 2.15 -8.74 6.46
C ALA A 52 2.85 -10.04 6.04
N LEU A 53 3.39 -10.81 6.99
CA LEU A 53 4.04 -12.10 6.69
C LEU A 53 3.02 -13.24 6.58
N GLY A 54 2.12 -13.34 7.56
CA GLY A 54 1.15 -14.43 7.66
C GLY A 54 -0.08 -14.29 6.75
N GLN A 55 -0.26 -13.16 6.04
CA GLN A 55 -1.34 -12.92 5.09
C GLN A 55 -2.76 -13.18 5.65
N SER A 56 -2.94 -13.12 6.98
CA SER A 56 -4.17 -13.55 7.68
C SER A 56 -5.43 -12.82 7.21
N LYS A 57 -5.32 -11.56 6.79
CA LYS A 57 -6.43 -10.77 6.28
C LYS A 57 -6.76 -11.07 4.81
N MET A 58 -5.80 -11.57 4.01
CA MET A 58 -6.00 -11.84 2.58
C MET A 58 -6.83 -13.10 2.34
N VAL A 59 -6.66 -14.14 3.16
CA VAL A 59 -7.36 -15.43 3.04
C VAL A 59 -8.86 -15.37 3.32
N THR A 60 -9.36 -14.29 3.93
CA THR A 60 -10.80 -14.04 4.11
C THR A 60 -11.60 -14.02 2.80
N ARG A 61 -10.95 -13.90 1.64
CA ARG A 61 -11.53 -14.12 0.31
C ARG A 61 -10.79 -15.31 -0.33
N PRO A 62 -11.24 -16.56 -0.16
CA PRO A 62 -10.44 -17.77 -0.41
C PRO A 62 -9.74 -17.80 -1.76
N ILE A 63 -10.46 -17.54 -2.86
CA ILE A 63 -9.88 -17.55 -4.21
C ILE A 63 -8.81 -16.46 -4.38
N ALA A 64 -9.09 -15.24 -3.91
CA ALA A 64 -8.12 -14.15 -4.01
C ALA A 64 -6.89 -14.38 -3.12
N GLY A 65 -7.12 -14.88 -1.91
CA GLY A 65 -6.08 -15.16 -0.93
C GLY A 65 -5.16 -16.28 -1.38
N PHE A 66 -5.71 -17.37 -1.91
CA PHE A 66 -4.91 -18.49 -2.43
C PHE A 66 -3.98 -18.03 -3.57
N LEU A 67 -4.53 -17.37 -4.59
CA LEU A 67 -3.72 -16.86 -5.70
C LEU A 67 -2.67 -15.86 -5.24
N HIS A 68 -3.00 -15.00 -4.28
CA HIS A 68 -2.04 -14.03 -3.73
C HIS A 68 -0.94 -14.71 -2.90
N ILE A 69 -1.25 -15.78 -2.16
CA ILE A 69 -0.25 -16.56 -1.44
C ILE A 69 0.74 -17.20 -2.42
N LEU A 70 0.27 -17.74 -3.55
CA LEU A 70 1.17 -18.27 -4.59
C LEU A 70 2.13 -17.19 -5.09
N VAL A 71 1.61 -16.00 -5.42
CA VAL A 71 2.44 -14.85 -5.84
C VAL A 71 3.41 -14.43 -4.73
N TYR A 72 2.95 -14.36 -3.49
CA TYR A 72 3.77 -13.96 -2.34
C TYR A 72 4.90 -14.95 -2.06
N VAL A 73 4.60 -16.26 -2.02
CA VAL A 73 5.59 -17.32 -1.78
C VAL A 73 6.57 -17.38 -2.94
N GLY A 74 6.07 -17.33 -4.18
CA GLY A 74 6.91 -17.24 -5.38
C GLY A 74 7.85 -16.04 -5.31
N PHE A 75 7.33 -14.85 -5.01
CA PHE A 75 8.15 -13.65 -4.84
C PHE A 75 9.23 -13.84 -3.76
N VAL A 76 8.89 -14.27 -2.54
CA VAL A 76 9.87 -14.40 -1.44
C VAL A 76 10.96 -15.43 -1.77
N ILE A 77 10.58 -16.57 -2.35
CA ILE A 77 11.50 -17.68 -2.60
C ILE A 77 12.38 -17.40 -3.83
N ILE A 78 11.80 -16.93 -4.94
CA ILE A 78 12.53 -16.61 -6.20
C ILE A 78 13.51 -15.44 -6.00
N ASN A 79 13.29 -14.55 -5.01
CA ASN A 79 14.28 -13.50 -4.70
C ASN A 79 15.66 -14.07 -4.30
N ILE A 80 15.74 -15.30 -3.79
CA ILE A 80 17.01 -15.98 -3.52
C ILE A 80 17.78 -16.18 -4.84
N GLU A 81 17.09 -16.56 -5.90
CA GLU A 81 17.66 -16.71 -7.24
C GLU A 81 18.04 -15.37 -7.87
N VAL A 82 17.24 -14.33 -7.65
CA VAL A 82 17.59 -12.97 -8.11
C VAL A 82 18.95 -12.55 -7.53
N VAL A 83 19.29 -12.95 -6.30
CA VAL A 83 20.62 -12.72 -5.73
C VAL A 83 21.69 -13.47 -6.54
N GLU A 84 21.48 -14.74 -6.90
CA GLU A 84 22.39 -15.49 -7.77
C GLU A 84 22.56 -14.83 -9.14
N ILE A 85 21.46 -14.45 -9.80
CA ILE A 85 21.45 -13.72 -11.08
C ILE A 85 22.28 -12.42 -10.99
N ILE A 86 22.15 -11.67 -9.89
CA ILE A 86 22.92 -10.44 -9.69
C ILE A 86 24.42 -10.73 -9.52
N ILE A 87 24.78 -11.77 -8.78
CA ILE A 87 26.17 -12.17 -8.57
C ILE A 87 26.78 -12.63 -9.91
N ASP A 88 26.07 -13.49 -10.65
CA ASP A 88 26.48 -13.96 -11.97
C ASP A 88 26.65 -12.81 -12.96
N GLY A 89 25.74 -11.83 -12.95
CA GLY A 89 25.88 -10.61 -13.76
C GLY A 89 27.08 -9.74 -13.38
N ALA A 90 27.36 -9.60 -12.08
CA ALA A 90 28.45 -8.76 -11.57
C ALA A 90 29.83 -9.37 -11.86
N PHE A 91 29.98 -10.68 -11.67
CA PHE A 91 31.27 -11.35 -11.78
C PHE A 91 31.47 -12.10 -13.11
N GLY A 92 30.43 -12.24 -13.92
CA GLY A 92 30.45 -13.07 -15.13
C GLY A 92 30.58 -14.56 -14.82
N THR A 93 30.03 -14.98 -13.68
CA THR A 93 29.91 -16.39 -13.30
C THR A 93 28.60 -16.97 -13.84
N HIS A 94 28.45 -18.29 -13.73
CA HIS A 94 27.22 -18.98 -14.10
C HIS A 94 26.87 -19.99 -13.01
N ARG A 95 25.67 -19.86 -12.43
CA ARG A 95 25.16 -20.71 -11.34
C ARG A 95 26.15 -20.82 -10.19
N VAL A 96 26.57 -19.69 -9.63
CA VAL A 96 27.58 -19.61 -8.56
C VAL A 96 27.19 -20.42 -7.31
N LEU A 97 25.90 -20.68 -7.08
CA LEU A 97 25.42 -21.47 -5.93
C LEU A 97 25.36 -22.98 -6.21
N SER A 98 25.78 -23.43 -7.40
CA SER A 98 25.83 -24.86 -7.78
C SER A 98 26.68 -25.73 -6.84
N PHE A 99 27.61 -25.15 -6.08
CA PHE A 99 28.38 -25.87 -5.05
C PHE A 99 27.52 -26.52 -3.95
N LEU A 100 26.25 -26.14 -3.82
CA LEU A 100 25.30 -26.73 -2.88
C LEU A 100 24.80 -28.13 -3.31
N GLY A 101 25.17 -28.61 -4.51
CA GLY A 101 24.86 -29.96 -4.99
C GLY A 101 23.37 -30.25 -5.04
N GLY A 102 22.92 -31.41 -4.55
CA GLY A 102 21.50 -31.80 -4.62
C GLY A 102 20.51 -30.83 -3.95
N PHE A 103 20.96 -30.00 -2.99
CA PHE A 103 20.12 -28.94 -2.44
C PHE A 103 19.86 -27.83 -3.47
N TYR A 104 20.85 -27.50 -4.30
CA TYR A 104 20.70 -26.58 -5.42
C TYR A 104 19.65 -27.09 -6.42
N ASP A 105 19.68 -28.38 -6.74
CA ASP A 105 18.72 -28.98 -7.67
C ASP A 105 17.28 -28.85 -7.16
N ILE A 106 17.06 -29.11 -5.87
CA ILE A 106 15.74 -28.90 -5.22
C ILE A 106 15.34 -27.43 -5.28
N LEU A 107 16.29 -26.52 -5.04
CA LEU A 107 16.05 -25.09 -5.02
C LEU A 107 15.60 -24.58 -6.40
N ILE A 108 16.37 -24.87 -7.46
CA ILE A 108 16.03 -24.50 -8.85
C ILE A 108 14.71 -25.15 -9.29
N GLY A 109 14.52 -26.44 -9.00
CA GLY A 109 13.26 -27.11 -9.33
C GLY A 109 12.05 -26.48 -8.63
N SER A 110 12.24 -25.96 -7.40
CA SER A 110 11.19 -25.23 -6.69
C SER A 110 10.90 -23.86 -7.32
N PHE A 111 11.94 -23.15 -7.79
CA PHE A 111 11.79 -21.86 -8.48
C PHE A 111 11.01 -22.01 -9.77
N GLU A 112 11.32 -23.04 -10.57
CA GLU A 112 10.61 -23.36 -11.81
C GLU A 112 9.10 -23.58 -11.58
N ILE A 113 8.77 -24.44 -10.62
CA ILE A 113 7.36 -24.74 -10.28
C ILE A 113 6.67 -23.47 -9.80
N LEU A 114 7.31 -22.70 -8.92
CA LEU A 114 6.75 -21.46 -8.40
C LEU A 114 6.58 -20.42 -9.52
N ALA A 115 7.54 -20.26 -10.43
CA ALA A 115 7.45 -19.32 -11.55
C ALA A 115 6.25 -19.64 -12.45
N LEU A 116 6.01 -20.91 -12.76
CA LEU A 116 4.81 -21.33 -13.48
C LEU A 116 3.52 -21.03 -12.70
N LEU A 117 3.48 -21.32 -11.40
CA LEU A 117 2.31 -21.06 -10.57
C LEU A 117 2.01 -19.56 -10.45
N VAL A 118 3.04 -18.72 -10.34
CA VAL A 118 2.94 -17.26 -10.35
C VAL A 118 2.40 -16.79 -11.70
N LEU A 119 2.96 -17.27 -12.81
CA LEU A 119 2.50 -16.93 -14.16
C LEU A 119 1.01 -17.25 -14.33
N VAL A 120 0.58 -18.45 -13.95
CA VAL A 120 -0.83 -18.86 -13.98
C VAL A 120 -1.70 -17.97 -13.08
N ALA A 121 -1.23 -17.66 -11.86
CA ALA A 121 -1.97 -16.79 -10.94
C ALA A 121 -2.14 -15.36 -11.50
N CYS A 122 -1.11 -14.79 -12.12
CA CYS A 122 -1.15 -13.46 -12.73
C CYS A 122 -2.10 -13.42 -13.94
N VAL A 123 -2.11 -14.47 -14.77
CA VAL A 123 -3.10 -14.62 -15.86
C VAL A 123 -4.52 -14.68 -15.31
N ILE A 124 -4.77 -15.46 -14.25
CA ILE A 124 -6.08 -15.51 -13.59
C ILE A 124 -6.47 -14.14 -13.02
N PHE A 125 -5.54 -13.39 -12.43
CA PHE A 125 -5.80 -12.03 -11.94
C PHE A 125 -6.14 -11.06 -13.08
N LEU A 126 -5.45 -11.16 -14.23
CA LEU A 126 -5.75 -10.37 -15.43
C LEU A 126 -7.16 -10.67 -15.96
N ILE A 127 -7.53 -11.94 -16.06
CA ILE A 127 -8.88 -12.37 -16.46
C ILE A 127 -9.92 -11.83 -15.47
N ARG A 128 -9.68 -12.03 -14.18
CA ARG A 128 -10.60 -11.58 -13.12
C ARG A 128 -10.80 -10.07 -13.12
N ARG A 129 -9.77 -9.31 -13.47
CA ARG A 129 -9.80 -7.85 -13.49
C ARG A 129 -10.48 -7.30 -14.74
N ASN A 130 -10.17 -7.85 -15.91
CA ASN A 130 -10.58 -7.28 -17.20
C ASN A 130 -11.82 -7.95 -17.80
N ILE A 131 -12.09 -9.22 -17.46
CA ILE A 131 -13.18 -10.01 -18.05
C ILE A 131 -14.35 -10.19 -17.07
N MET A 132 -14.10 -10.56 -15.81
CA MET A 132 -15.17 -10.91 -14.84
C MET A 132 -15.99 -9.72 -14.28
N ARG A 133 -15.75 -8.49 -14.75
CA ARG A 133 -16.51 -7.26 -14.43
C ARG A 133 -16.89 -7.09 -12.95
N ILE A 134 -15.95 -7.27 -12.03
CA ILE A 134 -16.22 -7.16 -10.59
C ILE A 134 -16.53 -5.71 -10.21
N ARG A 135 -17.72 -5.45 -9.64
CA ARG A 135 -18.23 -4.10 -9.30
C ARG A 135 -17.19 -3.15 -8.70
N ARG A 136 -16.43 -3.58 -7.69
CA ARG A 136 -15.43 -2.73 -7.00
C ARG A 136 -14.28 -2.24 -7.89
N PHE A 137 -14.03 -2.87 -9.05
CA PHE A 137 -13.05 -2.44 -10.04
C PHE A 137 -13.62 -1.50 -11.12
N HIS A 138 -14.94 -1.26 -11.07
CA HIS A 138 -15.68 -0.38 -11.99
C HIS A 138 -16.42 0.74 -11.25
N LEU A 139 -16.04 1.05 -10.00
CA LEU A 139 -16.55 2.22 -9.29
C LEU A 139 -15.97 3.53 -9.86
N LYS A 140 -16.61 4.66 -9.57
CA LYS A 140 -16.31 5.98 -10.16
C LYS A 140 -14.86 6.43 -9.95
N GLU A 141 -14.25 6.07 -8.82
CA GLU A 141 -12.86 6.39 -8.48
C GLU A 141 -11.82 5.56 -9.26
N MET A 142 -12.23 4.50 -9.95
CA MET A 142 -11.33 3.68 -10.77
C MET A 142 -11.13 4.34 -12.14
N THR A 143 -10.41 5.46 -12.15
CA THR A 143 -10.01 6.21 -13.35
C THR A 143 -8.96 5.43 -14.17
N ALA A 144 -8.42 6.03 -15.23
CA ALA A 144 -7.49 5.36 -16.14
C ALA A 144 -6.24 4.83 -15.42
N TRP A 145 -5.60 5.64 -14.57
CA TRP A 145 -4.35 5.28 -13.91
C TRP A 145 -4.47 4.04 -12.99
N PRO A 146 -5.38 3.98 -11.99
CA PRO A 146 -5.60 2.79 -11.17
C PRO A 146 -5.89 1.50 -11.95
N LYS A 147 -6.51 1.60 -13.13
CA LYS A 147 -6.78 0.43 -13.98
C LYS A 147 -5.51 -0.01 -14.71
N THR A 148 -4.87 0.92 -15.41
CA THR A 148 -3.65 0.68 -16.18
C THR A 148 -2.52 0.19 -15.29
N ASP A 149 -2.29 0.84 -14.14
CA ASP A 149 -1.21 0.49 -13.20
C ASP A 149 -1.26 -0.99 -12.78
N ALA A 150 -2.44 -1.48 -12.40
CA ALA A 150 -2.60 -2.88 -12.02
C ALA A 150 -2.44 -3.87 -13.18
N ASN A 151 -2.82 -3.47 -14.41
CA ASN A 151 -2.61 -4.30 -15.58
C ASN A 151 -1.12 -4.34 -15.96
N LEU A 152 -0.43 -3.20 -15.90
CA LEU A 152 1.00 -3.11 -16.16
C LEU A 152 1.79 -4.00 -15.20
N ILE A 153 1.50 -3.95 -13.91
CA ILE A 153 2.12 -4.83 -12.90
C ILE A 153 1.97 -6.31 -13.28
N LEU A 154 0.74 -6.76 -13.54
CA LEU A 154 0.48 -8.18 -13.82
C LEU A 154 1.10 -8.62 -15.15
N ILE A 155 1.10 -7.76 -16.17
CA ILE A 155 1.77 -8.03 -17.44
C ILE A 155 3.28 -8.12 -17.23
N TRP A 156 3.85 -7.20 -16.44
CA TRP A 156 5.28 -7.19 -16.13
C TRP A 156 5.69 -8.48 -15.41
N GLU A 157 4.94 -8.91 -14.40
CA GLU A 157 5.16 -10.17 -13.70
C GLU A 157 5.08 -11.37 -14.66
N CYS A 158 4.07 -11.42 -15.53
CA CYS A 158 3.98 -12.48 -16.54
C CYS A 158 5.19 -12.52 -17.48
N LEU A 159 5.64 -11.35 -17.96
CA LEU A 159 6.79 -11.25 -18.85
C LEU A 159 8.09 -11.66 -18.14
N LEU A 160 8.28 -11.28 -16.88
CA LEU A 160 9.45 -11.69 -16.10
C LEU A 160 9.45 -13.19 -15.83
N MET A 161 8.34 -13.77 -15.38
CA MET A 161 8.25 -15.22 -15.15
C MET A 161 8.44 -16.02 -16.45
N PHE A 162 7.93 -15.51 -17.57
CA PHE A 162 8.16 -16.12 -18.87
C PHE A 162 9.63 -16.05 -19.32
N ALA A 163 10.28 -14.90 -19.15
CA ALA A 163 11.69 -14.73 -19.46
C ALA A 163 12.56 -15.65 -18.59
N PHE A 164 12.24 -15.74 -17.29
CA PHE A 164 12.87 -16.64 -16.34
C PHE A 164 12.80 -18.12 -16.79
N LEU A 165 11.61 -18.64 -17.08
CA LEU A 165 11.47 -20.02 -17.56
C LEU A 165 12.14 -20.24 -18.94
N SER A 166 12.19 -19.21 -19.79
CA SER A 166 12.84 -19.28 -21.10
C SER A 166 14.36 -19.29 -21.01
N MET A 167 14.96 -18.57 -20.06
CA MET A 167 16.41 -18.67 -19.80
C MET A 167 16.77 -20.03 -19.22
N ASP A 168 15.95 -20.59 -18.32
CA ASP A 168 16.16 -21.94 -17.77
C ASP A 168 16.03 -23.03 -18.83
N TYR A 169 15.11 -22.90 -19.80
CA TYR A 169 15.05 -23.80 -20.96
C TYR A 169 16.34 -23.77 -21.77
N ALA A 170 16.82 -22.57 -22.11
CA ALA A 170 18.03 -22.42 -22.90
C ALA A 170 19.25 -22.95 -22.15
N ASP A 171 19.34 -22.69 -20.85
CA ASP A 171 20.37 -23.23 -19.96
C ASP A 171 20.35 -24.77 -19.93
N LEU A 172 19.18 -25.39 -19.72
CA LEU A 172 19.04 -26.86 -19.76
C LEU A 172 19.54 -27.45 -21.08
N GLN A 173 19.18 -26.87 -22.23
CA GLN A 173 19.61 -27.36 -23.53
C GLN A 173 21.13 -27.22 -23.72
N LEU A 174 21.71 -26.09 -23.29
CA LEU A 174 23.15 -25.86 -23.35
C LEU A 174 23.94 -26.83 -22.46
N GLN A 175 23.42 -27.13 -21.26
CA GLN A 175 23.99 -28.15 -20.38
C GLN A 175 23.95 -29.54 -21.02
N GLN A 176 22.86 -29.90 -21.70
CA GLN A 176 22.72 -31.19 -22.41
C GLN A 176 23.68 -31.31 -23.61
N MET A 177 23.96 -30.19 -24.27
CA MET A 177 24.94 -30.13 -25.37
C MET A 177 26.40 -30.15 -24.88
N GLY A 178 26.63 -29.96 -23.58
CA GLY A 178 27.97 -29.82 -23.01
C GLY A 178 28.66 -28.53 -23.45
N ALA A 179 27.90 -27.46 -23.65
CA ALA A 179 28.44 -26.16 -24.06
C ALA A 179 29.43 -25.61 -23.01
N ASP A 180 30.52 -25.01 -23.49
CA ASP A 180 31.50 -24.38 -22.61
C ASP A 180 30.83 -23.29 -21.76
N HIS A 181 31.23 -23.15 -20.49
CA HIS A 181 30.64 -22.26 -19.47
C HIS A 181 29.35 -22.76 -18.79
N TYR A 182 28.66 -23.76 -19.36
CA TYR A 182 27.40 -24.30 -18.82
C TYR A 182 27.63 -25.67 -18.18
N HIS A 183 27.68 -25.71 -16.85
CA HIS A 183 27.88 -26.95 -16.09
C HIS A 183 26.54 -27.59 -15.71
N THR A 184 26.51 -28.92 -15.60
CA THR A 184 25.30 -29.65 -15.18
C THR A 184 24.94 -29.31 -13.74
N ALA A 185 23.91 -28.48 -13.56
CA ALA A 185 23.44 -28.03 -12.25
C ALA A 185 21.98 -27.57 -12.34
N GLY A 186 21.19 -27.91 -11.32
CA GLY A 186 19.78 -27.56 -11.24
C GLY A 186 18.86 -28.69 -11.70
N SER A 187 17.61 -28.62 -11.25
CA SER A 187 16.52 -29.49 -11.73
C SER A 187 15.54 -28.63 -12.51
N PHE A 188 15.17 -29.08 -13.72
CA PHE A 188 14.34 -28.32 -14.65
C PHE A 188 12.99 -28.98 -14.97
N PRO A 189 12.09 -29.17 -13.98
CA PRO A 189 10.82 -29.86 -14.19
C PRO A 189 9.86 -29.15 -15.15
N ILE A 190 9.95 -27.83 -15.31
CA ILE A 190 9.03 -27.03 -16.14
C ILE A 190 9.69 -26.66 -17.47
N ALA A 191 10.90 -26.10 -17.43
CA ALA A 191 11.63 -25.66 -18.61
C ALA A 191 11.76 -26.76 -19.65
N GLN A 192 12.02 -28.01 -19.26
CA GLN A 192 12.11 -29.15 -20.20
C GLN A 192 10.89 -29.34 -21.11
N HIS A 193 9.74 -28.77 -20.74
CA HIS A 193 8.50 -28.87 -21.52
C HIS A 193 8.26 -27.65 -22.43
N LEU A 194 9.18 -26.68 -22.50
CA LEU A 194 9.05 -25.49 -23.35
C LEU A 194 9.52 -25.67 -24.80
N ASP A 195 9.80 -26.89 -25.22
CA ASP A 195 10.16 -27.24 -26.61
C ASP A 195 9.09 -26.77 -27.63
N PHE A 196 7.82 -26.73 -27.24
CA PHE A 196 6.75 -26.21 -28.11
C PHE A 196 6.91 -24.72 -28.48
N ILE A 197 7.65 -23.94 -27.67
CA ILE A 197 7.95 -22.53 -27.93
C ILE A 197 9.30 -22.40 -28.61
N TRP A 198 10.32 -23.07 -28.05
CA TRP A 198 11.72 -22.79 -28.35
C TRP A 198 12.45 -23.93 -29.10
N GLY A 199 11.79 -25.06 -29.36
CA GLY A 199 12.38 -26.25 -30.00
C GLY A 199 12.90 -26.04 -31.41
N GLY A 200 12.48 -24.95 -32.06
CA GLY A 200 13.07 -24.51 -33.34
C GLY A 200 14.52 -24.01 -33.23
N ILE A 201 15.01 -23.70 -32.03
CA ILE A 201 16.36 -23.22 -31.77
C ILE A 201 17.24 -24.41 -31.37
N THR A 202 17.99 -24.94 -32.33
CA THR A 202 18.83 -26.13 -32.14
C THR A 202 20.33 -25.85 -32.16
N SER A 203 20.74 -24.66 -32.60
CA SER A 203 22.14 -24.26 -32.62
C SER A 203 22.57 -23.72 -31.25
N GLU A 204 23.78 -24.07 -30.81
CA GLU A 204 24.38 -23.59 -29.55
C GLU A 204 24.38 -22.06 -29.48
N ALA A 205 24.81 -21.38 -30.55
CA ALA A 205 24.81 -19.92 -30.62
C ALA A 205 23.40 -19.32 -30.44
N GLY A 206 22.37 -19.97 -31.01
CA GLY A 206 20.98 -19.54 -30.85
C GLY A 206 20.47 -19.69 -29.41
N LEU A 207 20.84 -20.78 -28.74
CA LEU A 207 20.49 -21.01 -27.33
C LEU A 207 21.20 -20.02 -26.40
N ILE A 208 22.49 -19.74 -26.64
CA ILE A 208 23.23 -18.70 -25.89
C ILE A 208 22.58 -17.32 -26.08
N MET A 209 22.15 -16.99 -27.30
CA MET A 209 21.43 -15.74 -27.56
C MET A 209 20.08 -15.68 -26.84
N LEU A 210 19.34 -16.78 -26.80
CA LEU A 210 18.08 -16.88 -26.07
C LEU A 210 18.31 -16.69 -24.57
N GLU A 211 19.23 -17.46 -23.98
CA GLU A 211 19.55 -17.40 -22.56
C GLU A 211 20.01 -15.99 -22.15
N ARG A 212 21.03 -15.43 -22.83
CA ARG A 212 21.53 -14.08 -22.51
C ARG A 212 20.51 -12.99 -22.80
N GLY A 213 19.71 -13.13 -23.85
CA GLY A 213 18.65 -12.19 -24.18
C GLY A 213 17.56 -12.15 -23.11
N MET A 214 17.09 -13.33 -22.67
CA MET A 214 16.09 -13.45 -21.61
C MET A 214 16.64 -13.06 -20.24
N TRP A 215 17.90 -13.39 -19.95
CA TRP A 215 18.60 -12.94 -18.75
C TRP A 215 18.65 -11.41 -18.66
N TRP A 216 19.09 -10.75 -19.73
CA TRP A 216 19.16 -9.27 -19.80
C TRP A 216 17.78 -8.64 -19.70
N PHE A 217 16.80 -9.16 -20.45
CA PHE A 217 15.42 -8.70 -20.37
C PHE A 217 14.87 -8.83 -18.95
N HIS A 218 15.13 -9.96 -18.29
CA HIS A 218 14.66 -10.24 -16.94
C HIS A 218 15.30 -9.29 -15.93
N ILE A 219 16.63 -9.20 -15.88
CA ILE A 219 17.30 -8.41 -14.84
C ILE A 219 17.13 -6.89 -15.02
N VAL A 220 17.16 -6.40 -16.26
CA VAL A 220 16.82 -5.00 -16.56
C VAL A 220 15.35 -4.74 -16.26
N GLY A 221 14.49 -5.69 -16.58
CA GLY A 221 13.07 -5.66 -16.23
C GLY A 221 12.83 -5.59 -14.72
N ILE A 222 13.55 -6.35 -13.91
CA ILE A 222 13.49 -6.28 -12.43
C ILE A 222 13.94 -4.90 -11.94
N LEU A 223 15.07 -4.39 -12.44
CA LEU A 223 15.61 -3.09 -12.00
C LEU A 223 14.72 -1.92 -12.41
N ALA A 224 14.12 -1.97 -13.60
CA ALA A 224 13.12 -1.01 -14.02
C ALA A 224 11.83 -1.13 -13.19
N PHE A 225 11.40 -2.35 -12.87
CA PHE A 225 10.25 -2.59 -12.01
C PHE A 225 10.48 -2.09 -10.58
N LEU A 226 11.69 -2.23 -10.05
CA LEU A 226 12.10 -1.69 -8.74
C LEU A 226 11.84 -0.18 -8.65
N VAL A 227 12.20 0.57 -9.68
CA VAL A 227 11.91 2.02 -9.74
C VAL A 227 10.40 2.24 -9.91
N TYR A 228 9.74 1.50 -10.80
CA TYR A 228 8.30 1.61 -11.05
C TYR A 228 7.44 1.34 -9.80
N ILE A 229 7.84 0.41 -8.92
CA ILE A 229 7.15 0.10 -7.65
C ILE A 229 6.90 1.38 -6.86
N THR A 230 7.83 2.33 -6.86
CA THR A 230 7.74 3.59 -6.10
C THR A 230 6.74 4.62 -6.65
N TYR A 231 6.15 4.37 -7.82
CA TYR A 231 5.11 5.18 -8.44
C TYR A 231 3.76 4.46 -8.54
N SER A 232 3.73 3.16 -8.26
CA SER A 232 2.57 2.29 -8.45
C SER A 232 1.93 1.88 -7.13
N LYS A 233 0.75 1.26 -7.21
CA LYS A 233 0.13 0.59 -6.07
C LYS A 233 0.94 -0.61 -5.57
N HIS A 234 1.91 -1.10 -6.34
CA HIS A 234 2.77 -2.21 -5.92
C HIS A 234 3.67 -1.82 -4.74
N LEU A 235 3.88 -0.53 -4.46
CA LEU A 235 4.60 -0.03 -3.29
C LEU A 235 4.15 -0.64 -1.95
N HIS A 236 2.92 -1.14 -1.90
CA HIS A 236 2.39 -1.88 -0.74
C HIS A 236 3.29 -3.05 -0.31
N ILE A 237 4.05 -3.70 -1.19
CA ILE A 237 4.96 -4.79 -0.79
C ILE A 237 6.04 -4.32 0.19
N VAL A 238 6.38 -3.02 0.15
CA VAL A 238 7.33 -2.40 1.08
C VAL A 238 6.58 -1.80 2.26
N LEU A 239 5.58 -0.96 2.00
CA LEU A 239 4.94 -0.17 3.06
C LEU A 239 3.92 -0.94 3.91
N ALA A 240 3.44 -2.11 3.48
CA ALA A 240 2.56 -2.93 4.30
C ALA A 240 3.20 -3.34 5.64
N PHE A 241 4.53 -3.53 5.68
CA PHE A 241 5.26 -3.86 6.90
C PHE A 241 5.19 -2.74 7.95
N PRO A 242 5.75 -1.53 7.71
CA PRO A 242 5.64 -0.45 8.68
C PRO A 242 4.18 -0.05 8.94
N ASN A 243 3.29 -0.10 7.93
CA ASN A 243 1.91 0.29 8.12
C ASN A 243 1.15 -0.61 9.10
N THR A 244 1.34 -1.93 8.97
CA THR A 244 0.70 -2.90 9.87
C THR A 244 1.31 -2.86 11.28
N TYR A 245 2.62 -2.63 11.39
CA TYR A 245 3.29 -2.40 12.69
C TYR A 245 2.71 -1.19 13.43
N TYR A 246 2.57 -0.05 12.75
CA TYR A 246 2.04 1.18 13.32
C TYR A 246 0.52 1.29 13.31
N SER A 247 -0.19 0.20 13.02
CA SER A 247 -1.66 0.18 12.97
C SER A 247 -2.30 0.56 14.32
N ASN A 248 -3.57 0.96 14.27
CA ASN A 248 -4.34 1.30 15.46
C ASN A 248 -4.73 0.03 16.24
N LEU A 249 -4.17 -0.11 17.45
CA LEU A 249 -4.39 -1.23 18.37
C LEU A 249 -5.64 -1.06 19.24
N GLN A 250 -6.23 0.13 19.26
CA GLN A 250 -7.45 0.38 20.03
C GLN A 250 -8.65 -0.37 19.43
N PRO A 251 -9.69 -0.65 20.24
CA PRO A 251 -10.93 -1.22 19.75
C PRO A 251 -11.46 -0.43 18.55
N LYS A 252 -11.89 -1.15 17.50
CA LYS A 252 -12.51 -0.53 16.34
C LYS A 252 -13.80 0.18 16.81
N GLY A 253 -13.98 1.43 16.40
CA GLY A 253 -15.06 2.29 16.93
C GLY A 253 -14.61 3.31 17.97
N ARG A 254 -13.46 3.11 18.62
CA ARG A 254 -12.92 4.12 19.54
C ARG A 254 -12.47 5.35 18.76
N MET A 255 -13.18 6.46 18.95
CA MET A 255 -12.77 7.77 18.45
C MET A 255 -11.68 8.35 19.35
N THR A 256 -10.69 9.02 18.75
CA THR A 256 -9.70 9.79 19.51
C THR A 256 -10.33 11.07 20.03
N ASN A 257 -9.83 11.62 21.13
CA ASN A 257 -10.16 13.00 21.52
C ASN A 257 -9.02 13.91 21.08
N MET A 258 -9.32 15.18 20.82
CA MET A 258 -8.27 16.18 20.60
C MET A 258 -7.65 16.51 21.96
N GLU A 259 -6.34 16.33 22.09
CA GLU A 259 -5.64 16.53 23.36
C GLU A 259 -5.73 17.97 23.84
N ALA A 260 -5.56 18.95 22.94
CA ALA A 260 -5.72 20.37 23.25
C ALA A 260 -7.09 20.68 23.88
N VAL A 261 -8.18 20.20 23.29
CA VAL A 261 -9.55 20.38 23.84
C VAL A 261 -9.72 19.61 25.14
N THR A 262 -9.14 18.41 25.25
CA THR A 262 -9.23 17.62 26.49
C THR A 262 -8.53 18.31 27.66
N ASN A 263 -7.38 18.93 27.40
CA ASN A 263 -6.62 19.66 28.41
C ASN A 263 -7.37 20.93 28.83
N GLU A 264 -7.96 21.66 27.88
CA GLU A 264 -8.80 22.82 28.17
C GLU A 264 -10.02 22.46 29.02
N VAL A 265 -10.75 21.40 28.65
CA VAL A 265 -11.92 20.93 29.42
C VAL A 265 -11.49 20.49 30.83
N LYS A 266 -10.37 19.78 30.96
CA LYS A 266 -9.84 19.39 32.28
C LYS A 266 -9.48 20.60 33.13
N LEU A 267 -8.90 21.64 32.53
CA LEU A 267 -8.58 22.89 33.20
C LEU A 267 -9.85 23.59 33.70
N MET A 268 -10.89 23.66 32.87
CA MET A 268 -12.19 24.23 33.25
C MET A 268 -12.90 23.43 34.37
N MET A 269 -12.65 22.13 34.45
CA MET A 269 -13.24 21.24 35.46
C MET A 269 -12.40 21.11 36.74
N ASP A 270 -11.17 21.61 36.77
CA ASP A 270 -10.28 21.52 37.93
C ASP A 270 -10.60 22.67 38.91
N PRO A 271 -11.16 22.38 40.11
CA PRO A 271 -11.48 23.42 41.09
C PRO A 271 -10.24 24.11 41.66
N ALA A 272 -9.06 23.52 41.48
CA ALA A 272 -7.77 24.04 41.93
C ALA A 272 -7.00 24.80 40.82
N ALA A 273 -7.53 24.83 39.59
CA ALA A 273 -6.91 25.56 38.51
C ALA A 273 -6.93 27.07 38.78
N ASP A 274 -5.78 27.71 38.64
CA ASP A 274 -5.67 29.17 38.69
C ASP A 274 -6.17 29.78 37.36
N PRO A 275 -7.30 30.52 37.35
CA PRO A 275 -7.85 31.12 36.13
C PRO A 275 -6.96 32.20 35.52
N TYR A 276 -5.95 32.66 36.27
CA TYR A 276 -5.01 33.71 35.87
C TYR A 276 -3.63 33.18 35.49
N ALA A 277 -3.43 31.86 35.51
CA ALA A 277 -2.19 31.25 35.07
C ALA A 277 -1.95 31.61 33.58
N ALA A 278 -0.80 32.24 33.30
CA ALA A 278 -0.42 32.53 31.94
C ALA A 278 -0.27 31.22 31.16
N PRO A 279 -0.81 31.13 29.92
CA PRO A 279 -0.56 29.99 29.06
C PRO A 279 0.96 29.75 28.95
N PRO A 280 1.43 28.50 28.84
CA PRO A 280 2.80 28.25 28.44
C PRO A 280 3.11 29.09 27.22
N ALA A 281 4.26 29.77 27.20
CA ALA A 281 4.68 30.53 26.03
C ALA A 281 4.59 29.61 24.81
N ALA A 282 3.76 29.98 23.83
CA ALA A 282 3.71 29.27 22.57
C ALA A 282 5.12 29.23 22.01
N GLU A 283 5.56 28.07 21.50
CA GLU A 283 6.87 27.99 20.85
C GLU A 283 6.97 29.10 19.79
N GLU A 284 8.01 29.94 19.88
CA GLU A 284 8.18 31.07 18.96
C GLU A 284 8.20 30.55 17.51
N GLY A 285 7.23 31.01 16.71
CA GLY A 285 7.08 30.61 15.31
C GLY A 285 6.17 29.41 15.05
N ALA A 286 5.59 28.77 16.07
CA ALA A 286 4.60 27.73 15.88
C ALA A 286 3.24 28.34 15.49
N ALA A 287 2.80 28.09 14.26
CA ALA A 287 1.44 28.43 13.84
C ALA A 287 0.42 27.67 14.72
N PRO A 288 -0.70 28.30 15.13
CA PRO A 288 -1.72 27.63 15.91
C PRO A 288 -2.21 26.38 15.18
N GLN A 289 -2.22 25.24 15.88
CA GLN A 289 -2.71 24.00 15.31
C GLN A 289 -4.21 24.12 15.04
N ARG A 290 -4.63 23.79 13.82
CA ARG A 290 -6.05 23.71 13.46
C ARG A 290 -6.72 22.53 14.14
N PHE A 291 -7.97 22.71 14.55
CA PHE A 291 -8.83 21.63 14.97
C PHE A 291 -9.17 20.73 13.77
N GLY A 292 -8.76 19.46 13.82
CA GLY A 292 -8.91 18.54 12.69
C GLY A 292 -7.96 18.86 11.53
N ALA A 293 -8.39 18.56 10.31
CA ALA A 293 -7.60 18.71 9.10
C ALA A 293 -8.35 19.43 7.96
N LYS A 294 -7.71 20.43 7.35
CA LYS A 294 -8.15 21.04 6.08
C LYS A 294 -7.43 20.38 4.89
N ASP A 295 -6.12 20.19 5.02
CA ASP A 295 -5.27 19.62 3.99
C ASP A 295 -4.38 18.48 4.52
N VAL A 296 -3.62 17.82 3.66
CA VAL A 296 -2.76 16.66 4.00
C VAL A 296 -1.69 16.97 5.04
N THR A 297 -1.21 18.21 5.13
CA THR A 297 -0.24 18.64 6.17
C THR A 297 -0.86 18.73 7.56
N ASP A 298 -2.18 18.80 7.64
CA ASP A 298 -2.92 18.77 8.91
C ASP A 298 -3.16 17.34 9.41
N LEU A 299 -2.99 16.32 8.55
CA LEU A 299 -3.11 14.92 8.94
C LEU A 299 -1.83 14.45 9.64
N THR A 300 -1.92 13.39 10.42
CA THR A 300 -0.77 12.73 11.05
C THR A 300 0.10 11.98 10.04
N TRP A 301 1.39 11.82 10.34
CA TRP A 301 2.30 11.00 9.50
C TRP A 301 1.75 9.58 9.26
N LYS A 302 0.99 9.03 10.23
CA LYS A 302 0.41 7.69 10.11
C LYS A 302 -0.72 7.63 9.08
N GLN A 303 -1.56 8.66 8.99
CA GLN A 303 -2.60 8.78 7.96
C GLN A 303 -1.98 8.97 6.57
N LEU A 304 -0.85 9.69 6.49
CA LEU A 304 -0.10 9.83 5.25
C LEU A 304 0.61 8.54 4.83
N LEU A 305 1.14 7.76 5.78
CA LEU A 305 1.66 6.41 5.50
C LEU A 305 0.56 5.47 4.98
N ASP A 306 -0.64 5.55 5.57
CA ASP A 306 -1.81 4.79 5.14
C ASP A 306 -2.16 5.07 3.67
N SER A 307 -2.07 6.33 3.24
CA SER A 307 -2.40 6.74 1.87
C SER A 307 -1.43 6.14 0.84
N TYR A 308 -0.13 6.14 1.11
CA TYR A 308 0.88 5.49 0.27
C TYR A 308 0.81 3.95 0.29
N THR A 309 0.29 3.35 1.37
CA THR A 309 0.20 1.88 1.51
C THR A 309 -1.04 1.30 0.81
N CYS A 310 -1.99 2.14 0.39
CA CYS A 310 -3.24 1.69 -0.20
C CYS A 310 -3.02 0.85 -1.47
N THR A 311 -3.53 -0.38 -1.45
CA THR A 311 -3.47 -1.32 -2.59
C THR A 311 -4.56 -1.08 -3.64
N GLU A 312 -5.45 -0.12 -3.41
CA GLU A 312 -6.61 0.18 -4.25
C GLU A 312 -7.57 -1.02 -4.50
N CYS A 313 -7.50 -2.05 -3.65
CA CYS A 313 -8.25 -3.30 -3.83
C CYS A 313 -9.78 -3.15 -3.72
N GLY A 314 -10.26 -2.05 -3.14
CA GLY A 314 -11.69 -1.71 -3.02
C GLY A 314 -12.46 -2.55 -2.01
N ARG A 315 -11.76 -3.27 -1.11
CA ARG A 315 -12.43 -4.07 -0.07
C ARG A 315 -13.19 -3.18 0.92
N CYS A 316 -12.59 -2.08 1.34
CA CYS A 316 -13.23 -1.08 2.20
C CYS A 316 -14.50 -0.47 1.57
N SER A 317 -14.48 -0.17 0.27
CA SER A 317 -15.67 0.31 -0.46
C SER A 317 -16.74 -0.78 -0.60
N SER A 318 -16.34 -2.02 -0.84
CA SER A 318 -17.29 -3.12 -0.99
C SER A 318 -18.08 -3.47 0.27
N VAL A 319 -17.57 -3.12 1.45
CA VAL A 319 -18.24 -3.34 2.76
C VAL A 319 -18.84 -2.06 3.35
N CYS A 320 -18.68 -0.91 2.69
CA CYS A 320 -19.18 0.36 3.18
C CYS A 320 -20.70 0.45 2.94
N PRO A 321 -21.54 0.56 3.99
CA PRO A 321 -23.00 0.63 3.82
C PRO A 321 -23.42 1.82 2.94
N ALA A 322 -22.80 2.99 3.14
CA ALA A 322 -23.08 4.18 2.34
C ALA A 322 -22.76 3.99 0.85
N ASN A 323 -21.65 3.31 0.53
CA ASN A 323 -21.28 3.03 -0.86
C ASN A 323 -22.26 2.02 -1.51
N GLN A 324 -22.68 1.00 -0.75
CA GLN A 324 -23.62 -0.01 -1.22
C GLN A 324 -24.98 0.58 -1.57
N THR A 325 -25.45 1.56 -0.78
CA THR A 325 -26.70 2.29 -1.05
C THR A 325 -26.57 3.38 -2.11
N GLY A 326 -25.40 3.52 -2.77
CA GLY A 326 -25.20 4.47 -3.86
C GLY A 326 -24.86 5.91 -3.45
N LYS A 327 -24.56 6.17 -2.17
CA LYS A 327 -24.04 7.48 -1.73
C LYS A 327 -22.62 7.69 -2.28
N LEU A 328 -22.17 8.95 -2.30
CA LEU A 328 -20.87 9.31 -2.90
C LEU A 328 -19.66 8.70 -2.16
N LEU A 329 -19.78 8.42 -0.86
CA LEU A 329 -18.67 7.91 -0.07
C LEU A 329 -18.10 6.59 -0.61
N SER A 330 -16.82 6.60 -0.95
CA SER A 330 -15.98 5.41 -1.10
C SER A 330 -14.77 5.55 -0.17
N PRO A 331 -14.64 4.74 0.90
CA PRO A 331 -13.48 4.81 1.80
C PRO A 331 -12.15 4.57 1.08
N ARG A 332 -12.15 3.82 -0.04
CA ARG A 332 -10.97 3.72 -0.91
C ARG A 332 -10.62 5.06 -1.54
N LYS A 333 -11.62 5.78 -2.07
CA LYS A 333 -11.42 7.08 -2.73
C LYS A 333 -10.81 8.08 -1.76
N ILE A 334 -11.32 8.18 -0.53
CA ILE A 334 -10.75 9.02 0.53
C ILE A 334 -9.23 8.82 0.68
N VAL A 335 -8.79 7.56 0.75
CA VAL A 335 -7.36 7.22 0.92
C VAL A 335 -6.56 7.52 -0.36
N MET A 336 -7.12 7.25 -1.53
CA MET A 336 -6.48 7.56 -2.82
C MET A 336 -6.32 9.07 -3.02
N ASP A 337 -7.37 9.85 -2.77
CA ASP A 337 -7.37 11.30 -2.88
C ASP A 337 -6.38 11.94 -1.89
N THR A 338 -6.30 11.39 -0.66
CA THR A 338 -5.28 11.80 0.32
C THR A 338 -3.87 11.58 -0.21
N ARG A 339 -3.60 10.44 -0.86
CA ARG A 339 -2.30 10.15 -1.47
C ARG A 339 -2.03 11.08 -2.64
N ASP A 340 -3.00 11.28 -3.51
CA ASP A 340 -2.85 12.07 -4.72
C ASP A 340 -2.59 13.55 -4.38
N ARG A 341 -3.34 14.10 -3.40
CA ARG A 341 -3.05 15.43 -2.82
C ARG A 341 -1.67 15.49 -2.19
N LEU A 342 -1.26 14.48 -1.42
CA LEU A 342 0.06 14.45 -0.79
C LEU A 342 1.20 14.40 -1.81
N GLN A 343 1.01 13.69 -2.92
CA GLN A 343 1.97 13.68 -4.02
C GLN A 343 2.03 15.02 -4.75
N GLU A 344 0.90 15.71 -4.91
CA GLU A 344 0.85 17.06 -5.47
C GLU A 344 1.61 18.05 -4.57
N VAL A 345 1.31 18.10 -3.27
CA VAL A 345 2.01 18.94 -2.29
C VAL A 345 3.52 18.64 -2.30
N GLY A 346 3.90 17.37 -2.31
CA GLY A 346 5.31 16.99 -2.40
C GLY A 346 6.02 17.52 -3.65
N LYS A 347 5.34 17.52 -4.81
CA LYS A 347 5.87 18.09 -6.06
C LYS A 347 5.92 19.62 -6.03
N ASN A 348 4.99 20.27 -5.34
CA ASN A 348 4.97 21.72 -5.17
C ASN A 348 6.17 22.18 -4.33
N ILE A 349 6.48 21.45 -3.25
CA ILE A 349 7.69 21.68 -2.44
C ILE A 349 8.95 21.55 -3.29
N ASP A 350 9.03 20.52 -4.16
CA ASP A 350 10.18 20.36 -5.06
C ASP A 350 10.36 21.53 -6.04
N LYS A 351 9.27 22.26 -6.35
CA LYS A 351 9.26 23.43 -7.23
C LYS A 351 9.34 24.76 -6.48
N GLY A 352 9.36 24.75 -5.15
CA GLY A 352 9.29 25.98 -4.34
C GLY A 352 7.93 26.69 -4.36
N VAL A 353 6.83 25.96 -4.62
CA VAL A 353 5.47 26.47 -4.57
C VAL A 353 4.88 26.16 -3.19
N GLU A 354 4.55 27.19 -2.41
CA GLU A 354 4.03 27.03 -1.04
C GLU A 354 2.51 26.86 -0.99
N ASP A 355 1.76 27.63 -1.77
CA ASP A 355 0.30 27.56 -1.86
C ASP A 355 -0.14 27.43 -3.32
N ASP A 356 -0.85 26.35 -3.62
CA ASP A 356 -1.44 26.08 -4.94
C ASP A 356 -2.95 26.36 -5.00
N GLY A 357 -3.51 26.94 -3.93
CA GLY A 357 -4.92 27.29 -3.82
C GLY A 357 -5.86 26.09 -3.66
N LYS A 358 -5.32 24.88 -3.44
CA LYS A 358 -6.09 23.65 -3.28
C LYS A 358 -5.97 23.11 -1.86
N SER A 359 -6.91 22.26 -1.49
CA SER A 359 -6.87 21.50 -0.23
C SER A 359 -7.48 20.12 -0.36
N LEU A 360 -7.11 19.20 0.54
CA LEU A 360 -7.73 17.88 0.60
C LEU A 360 -9.25 17.96 0.75
N LEU A 361 -9.74 18.88 1.58
CA LEU A 361 -11.16 19.18 1.72
C LEU A 361 -11.67 19.99 0.52
N ARG A 362 -12.84 19.62 -0.02
CA ARG A 362 -13.55 20.20 -1.18
C ARG A 362 -12.91 19.96 -2.54
N ASP A 363 -11.62 20.21 -2.75
CA ASP A 363 -11.01 20.01 -4.08
C ASP A 363 -10.84 18.53 -4.42
N TYR A 364 -10.58 17.71 -3.40
CA TYR A 364 -10.37 16.27 -3.54
C TYR A 364 -11.49 15.45 -2.89
N ILE A 365 -11.83 15.78 -1.64
CA ILE A 365 -12.85 15.09 -0.85
C ILE A 365 -14.01 16.05 -0.55
N THR A 366 -15.20 15.71 -1.03
CA THR A 366 -16.39 16.55 -0.84
C THR A 366 -16.99 16.40 0.55
N GLU A 367 -17.69 17.43 1.00
CA GLU A 367 -18.41 17.39 2.28
C GLU A 367 -19.50 16.31 2.30
N GLU A 368 -20.17 16.05 1.17
CA GLU A 368 -21.17 14.99 1.05
C GLU A 368 -20.55 13.60 1.26
N GLU A 369 -19.37 13.34 0.72
CA GLU A 369 -18.62 12.11 0.97
C GLU A 369 -18.31 11.95 2.46
N LEU A 370 -17.87 13.03 3.11
CA LEU A 370 -17.57 13.03 4.53
C LEU A 370 -18.81 12.72 5.35
N TRP A 371 -19.93 13.43 5.16
CA TRP A 371 -21.15 13.28 5.95
C TRP A 371 -21.93 11.99 5.66
N ALA A 372 -21.69 11.33 4.52
CA ALA A 372 -22.24 10.01 4.24
C ALA A 372 -21.66 8.89 5.14
N CYS A 373 -20.52 9.10 5.80
CA CYS A 373 -19.90 8.11 6.68
C CYS A 373 -20.69 7.90 7.97
N THR A 374 -21.09 6.67 8.26
CA THR A 374 -21.81 6.32 9.51
C THR A 374 -20.87 5.98 10.67
N THR A 375 -19.55 6.13 10.49
CA THR A 375 -18.52 5.82 11.50
C THR A 375 -18.50 4.36 12.02
N CYS A 376 -19.13 3.42 11.29
CA CYS A 376 -19.27 2.01 11.65
C CYS A 376 -17.98 1.16 11.62
N ASN A 377 -16.83 1.71 11.20
CA ASN A 377 -15.53 1.00 11.12
C ASN A 377 -15.41 -0.22 10.19
N ALA A 378 -16.44 -0.58 9.42
CA ALA A 378 -16.38 -1.72 8.49
C ALA A 378 -15.20 -1.64 7.50
N CYS A 379 -14.87 -0.42 7.04
CA CYS A 379 -13.74 -0.19 6.14
C CYS A 379 -12.37 -0.54 6.78
N THR A 380 -12.17 -0.13 8.03
CA THR A 380 -10.94 -0.34 8.80
C THR A 380 -10.75 -1.82 9.16
N GLU A 381 -11.84 -2.52 9.49
CA GLU A 381 -11.79 -3.96 9.78
C GLU A 381 -11.46 -4.80 8.54
N ALA A 382 -12.03 -4.43 7.40
CA ALA A 382 -11.91 -5.17 6.16
C ALA A 382 -10.58 -4.90 5.41
N CYS A 383 -9.83 -3.86 5.79
CA CYS A 383 -8.57 -3.52 5.12
C CYS A 383 -7.53 -4.65 5.28
N PRO A 384 -6.93 -5.17 4.19
CA PRO A 384 -5.94 -6.24 4.30
C PRO A 384 -4.60 -5.81 4.92
N VAL A 385 -4.31 -4.51 4.91
CA VAL A 385 -3.05 -3.93 5.40
C VAL A 385 -3.28 -2.93 6.54
N ASN A 386 -4.41 -3.06 7.24
CA ASN A 386 -4.78 -2.28 8.44
C ASN A 386 -4.80 -0.75 8.28
N ILE A 387 -5.10 -0.25 7.09
CA ILE A 387 -5.40 1.18 6.88
C ILE A 387 -6.68 1.57 7.62
N ASP A 388 -6.69 2.77 8.21
CA ASP A 388 -7.84 3.34 8.92
C ASP A 388 -8.39 4.60 8.22
N PRO A 389 -9.21 4.46 7.15
CA PRO A 389 -9.78 5.59 6.43
C PRO A 389 -10.67 6.48 7.32
N LEU A 390 -11.24 5.90 8.38
CA LEU A 390 -12.13 6.62 9.28
C LEU A 390 -11.40 7.75 10.00
N SER A 391 -10.14 7.53 10.40
CA SER A 391 -9.34 8.54 11.08
C SER A 391 -9.25 9.85 10.26
N THR A 392 -8.94 9.75 8.96
CA THR A 392 -8.91 10.90 8.04
C THR A 392 -10.28 11.56 7.90
N ILE A 393 -11.35 10.78 7.77
CA ILE A 393 -12.72 11.31 7.68
C ILE A 393 -13.09 12.10 8.95
N LEU A 394 -12.72 11.60 10.13
CA LEU A 394 -13.00 12.27 11.40
C LEU A 394 -12.23 13.59 11.52
N ASP A 395 -10.97 13.65 11.11
CA ASP A 395 -10.20 14.90 11.16
C ASP A 395 -10.73 15.95 10.18
N LEU A 396 -11.14 15.54 8.98
CA LEU A 396 -11.80 16.45 8.03
C LEU A 396 -13.15 16.97 8.57
N ARG A 397 -13.94 16.11 9.23
CA ARG A 397 -15.19 16.53 9.90
C ARG A 397 -14.96 17.45 11.09
N ARG A 398 -13.90 17.23 11.86
CA ARG A 398 -13.50 18.11 12.98
C ARG A 398 -13.19 19.51 12.49
N PHE A 399 -12.46 19.62 11.38
CA PHE A 399 -12.19 20.93 10.76
C PHE A 399 -13.48 21.63 10.35
N LEU A 400 -14.38 20.94 9.64
CA LEU A 400 -15.68 21.49 9.24
C LEU A 400 -16.47 22.03 10.44
N ILE A 401 -16.54 21.27 11.55
CA ILE A 401 -17.30 21.68 12.74
C ILE A 401 -16.57 22.81 13.50
N MET A 402 -15.31 22.60 13.86
CA MET A 402 -14.63 23.40 14.88
C MET A 402 -13.98 24.67 14.32
N GLU A 403 -13.61 24.68 13.04
CA GLU A 403 -12.97 25.83 12.39
C GLU A 403 -13.96 26.61 11.51
N GLU A 404 -14.89 25.90 10.85
CA GLU A 404 -15.81 26.52 9.89
C GLU A 404 -17.27 26.56 10.37
N SER A 405 -17.59 26.01 11.54
CA SER A 405 -18.97 25.92 12.06
C SER A 405 -19.96 25.30 11.07
N LYS A 406 -19.47 24.38 10.22
CA LYS A 406 -20.21 23.78 9.12
C LYS A 406 -20.56 22.34 9.44
N SER A 407 -21.86 22.07 9.59
CA SER A 407 -22.39 20.72 9.76
C SER A 407 -23.76 20.59 9.09
N PRO A 408 -24.22 19.36 8.78
CA PRO A 408 -25.58 19.13 8.30
C PRO A 408 -26.62 19.65 9.30
N ASP A 409 -27.75 20.16 8.82
CA ASP A 409 -28.80 20.75 9.65
C ASP A 409 -29.27 19.83 10.79
N SER A 410 -29.34 18.52 10.53
CA SER A 410 -29.71 17.53 11.54
C SER A 410 -28.70 17.43 12.70
N ILE A 411 -27.41 17.62 12.41
CA ILE A 411 -26.33 17.63 13.40
C ILE A 411 -26.30 18.97 14.13
N THR A 412 -26.47 20.09 13.41
CA THR A 412 -26.60 21.42 14.03
C THR A 412 -27.76 21.47 15.02
N ALA A 413 -28.93 20.93 14.64
CA ALA A 413 -30.08 20.83 15.52
C ALA A 413 -29.78 19.96 16.76
N MET A 414 -29.08 18.84 16.59
CA MET A 414 -28.64 18.00 17.69
C MET A 414 -27.69 18.74 18.64
N PHE A 415 -26.69 19.47 18.13
CA PHE A 415 -25.78 20.26 18.97
C PHE A 415 -26.52 21.30 19.80
N ASN A 416 -27.43 22.05 19.18
CA ASN A 416 -28.26 23.03 19.89
C ASN A 416 -29.13 22.38 20.97
N ASN A 417 -29.69 21.19 20.71
CA ASN A 417 -30.48 20.46 21.72
C ASN A 417 -29.60 20.00 22.90
N VAL A 418 -28.39 19.49 22.62
CA VAL A 418 -27.46 19.05 23.67
C VAL A 418 -27.05 20.23 24.53
N GLU A 419 -26.72 21.36 23.93
CA GLU A 419 -26.32 22.58 24.65
C GLU A 419 -27.45 23.15 25.52
N ASN A 420 -28.67 23.26 24.97
CA ASN A 420 -29.77 23.90 25.68
C ASN A 420 -30.54 22.97 26.63
N ASN A 421 -30.71 21.69 26.28
CA ASN A 421 -31.59 20.75 26.99
C ASN A 421 -30.83 19.58 27.65
N GLY A 422 -29.54 19.39 27.35
CA GLY A 422 -28.76 18.25 27.84
C GLY A 422 -29.18 16.91 27.24
N ALA A 423 -29.88 16.92 26.09
CA ALA A 423 -30.32 15.73 25.37
C ALA A 423 -30.20 15.95 23.85
N PRO A 424 -29.99 14.90 23.03
CA PRO A 424 -29.80 15.05 21.59
C PRO A 424 -31.09 15.44 20.83
N TRP A 425 -32.24 15.24 21.45
CA TRP A 425 -33.55 15.64 20.93
C TRP A 425 -34.15 16.76 21.79
N ALA A 426 -35.17 17.44 21.26
CA ALA A 426 -35.85 18.55 21.92
C ALA A 426 -36.82 18.07 23.02
N PHE A 427 -36.29 17.41 24.05
CA PHE A 427 -37.04 17.03 25.24
C PHE A 427 -37.12 18.17 26.25
N SER A 428 -38.21 18.20 27.01
CA SER A 428 -38.30 19.06 28.19
C SER A 428 -37.27 18.61 29.24
N ALA A 429 -36.84 19.51 30.13
CA ALA A 429 -35.85 19.17 31.16
C ALA A 429 -36.28 18.00 32.08
N MET A 430 -37.60 17.81 32.27
CA MET A 430 -38.17 16.70 33.04
C MET A 430 -38.09 15.37 32.28
N GLU A 431 -38.16 15.40 30.95
CA GLU A 431 -38.24 14.22 30.09
C GLU A 431 -36.91 13.90 29.40
N ARG A 432 -35.87 14.72 29.61
CA ARG A 432 -34.57 14.61 28.93
C ARG A 432 -33.83 13.28 29.13
N GLU A 433 -34.25 12.45 30.09
CA GLU A 433 -33.69 11.12 30.32
C GLU A 433 -34.52 9.99 29.68
N ASN A 434 -35.73 10.28 29.21
CA ASN A 434 -36.66 9.26 28.68
C ASN A 434 -36.06 8.51 27.48
N TRP A 435 -35.26 9.18 26.66
CA TRP A 435 -34.59 8.56 25.50
C TRP A 435 -33.65 7.40 25.86
N ARG A 436 -33.18 7.31 27.10
CA ARG A 436 -32.36 6.17 27.56
C ARG A 436 -33.20 4.92 27.81
N ASN A 437 -34.51 5.08 27.96
CA ASN A 437 -35.48 4.03 28.29
C ASN A 437 -36.36 3.66 27.09
N GLU A 438 -36.20 4.32 25.94
CA GLU A 438 -36.87 3.92 24.70
C GLU A 438 -36.09 2.73 24.09
N GLU A 439 -36.73 1.55 24.07
CA GLU A 439 -36.24 0.34 23.38
C GLU A 439 -36.43 0.38 21.86
#